data_AF-A0A9X4M4L7-F1
#
_entry.id   AF-A0A9X4M4L7-F1
#
_cell.length_a   1.000
_cell.length_b   1.000
_cell.length_c   1.000
_cell.angle_alpha   90.00
_cell.angle_beta   90.00
_cell.angle_gamma   90.00
#
_symmetry.space_group_name_H-M   'P 1'
#
loop_
_entity.id
_entity.type
_entity.pdbx_description
1 polymer ?
#
loop_
_entity_poly.entity_id
_entity_poly.type
_entity_poly.pdbx_seq_one_letter_code
_entity_poly.pdbx_strand_id
1 'polypeptide(L)'
;MEDLPDDAYGRITNTQRYAVLHTAAEELVSDLTARFACSVERGPGGAEHFPRPHVHPYRYIQFVPDARDAAPIVFGFSDFPRIFLRAGAWAFKGFPACGCDACDEDPEDLIDDLRDVVLAVTERGLAEQISGRLRSWRSTTWTTATRMGSSREALAGDVARELRSRPLQPPADGWQPWT
;
A
#
# COMPACT_ATOMS: atom_id res chain seq x y z
N MET A 1 23.09 29.97 -13.61
CA MET A 1 22.42 28.88 -12.89
C MET A 1 21.00 28.91 -13.44
N GLU A 2 20.74 28.11 -14.46
CA GLU A 2 19.43 28.05 -15.11
C GLU A 2 18.45 27.39 -14.16
N ASP A 3 17.46 28.15 -13.73
CA ASP A 3 16.27 27.70 -13.04
C ASP A 3 15.45 26.86 -14.06
N LEU A 4 15.26 25.57 -13.79
CA LEU A 4 14.33 24.77 -14.59
C LEU A 4 12.92 25.37 -14.46
N PRO A 5 12.17 25.55 -15.57
CA PRO A 5 10.84 26.14 -15.48
C PRO A 5 9.92 25.26 -14.61
N ASP A 6 9.29 25.91 -13.63
CA ASP A 6 8.34 25.33 -12.65
C ASP A 6 7.19 24.53 -13.32
N ASP A 7 6.92 24.78 -14.60
CA ASP A 7 5.88 24.14 -15.43
C ASP A 7 6.18 22.68 -15.82
N ALA A 8 7.40 22.19 -15.54
CA ALA A 8 7.75 20.78 -15.71
C ALA A 8 7.30 19.90 -14.54
N TYR A 9 7.09 20.47 -13.35
CA TYR A 9 6.67 19.73 -12.16
C TYR A 9 5.15 19.65 -12.08
N GLY A 10 4.60 18.45 -12.28
CA GLY A 10 3.16 18.19 -12.12
C GLY A 10 2.37 18.08 -13.43
N ARG A 11 3.04 18.19 -14.59
CA ARG A 11 2.41 17.84 -15.88
C ARG A 11 2.15 16.33 -15.93
N ILE A 12 0.96 15.98 -16.38
CA ILE A 12 0.49 14.62 -16.55
C ILE A 12 -0.14 14.54 -17.94
N THR A 13 0.60 14.03 -18.92
CA THR A 13 0.15 14.04 -20.32
C THR A 13 -0.44 12.69 -20.75
N ASN A 14 -0.02 11.57 -20.13
CA ASN A 14 -0.45 10.23 -20.50
C ASN A 14 -0.84 9.36 -19.29
N THR A 15 -1.98 9.67 -18.67
CA THR A 15 -2.50 8.91 -17.51
C THR A 15 -2.78 7.44 -17.83
N GLN A 16 -3.16 7.15 -19.08
CA GLN A 16 -3.55 5.81 -19.52
C GLN A 16 -2.38 4.83 -19.57
N ARG A 17 -1.13 5.30 -19.53
CA ARG A 17 0.06 4.42 -19.43
C ARG A 17 0.01 3.53 -18.18
N TYR A 18 -0.67 3.96 -17.13
CA TYR A 18 -0.83 3.22 -15.88
C TYR A 18 -2.07 2.32 -15.85
N ALA A 19 -2.89 2.28 -16.90
CA ALA A 19 -4.08 1.41 -16.97
C ALA A 19 -3.75 -0.07 -16.75
N VAL A 20 -2.54 -0.49 -17.15
CA VAL A 20 -2.01 -1.85 -16.93
C VAL A 20 -1.94 -2.23 -15.43
N LEU A 21 -1.84 -1.27 -14.52
CA LEU A 21 -1.85 -1.52 -13.08
C LEU A 21 -3.20 -2.04 -12.59
N HIS A 22 -4.31 -1.58 -13.20
CA HIS A 22 -5.64 -2.09 -12.85
C HIS A 22 -5.77 -3.55 -13.29
N THR A 23 -5.28 -3.90 -14.48
CA THR A 23 -5.24 -5.29 -14.93
C THR A 23 -4.41 -6.17 -14.00
N ALA A 24 -3.18 -5.75 -13.68
CA ALA A 24 -2.30 -6.50 -12.78
C ALA A 24 -2.88 -6.65 -11.36
N ALA A 25 -3.55 -5.61 -10.85
CA ALA A 25 -4.22 -5.68 -9.56
C ALA A 25 -5.43 -6.65 -9.58
N GLU A 26 -6.20 -6.69 -10.66
CA GLU A 26 -7.30 -7.65 -10.80
C GLU A 26 -6.81 -9.10 -10.93
N GLU A 27 -5.70 -9.32 -11.65
CA GLU A 27 -5.04 -10.62 -11.69
C GLU A 27 -4.59 -11.06 -10.30
N LEU A 28 -3.96 -10.17 -9.52
CA LEU A 28 -3.58 -10.44 -8.14
C LEU A 28 -4.80 -10.72 -7.25
N VAL A 29 -5.87 -9.93 -7.37
CA VAL A 29 -7.12 -10.17 -6.64
C VAL A 29 -7.69 -11.56 -6.96
N SER A 30 -7.67 -11.96 -8.22
CA SER A 30 -8.12 -13.28 -8.66
C SER A 30 -7.24 -14.39 -8.08
N ASP A 31 -5.91 -14.22 -8.14
CA ASP A 31 -4.94 -15.19 -7.60
C ASP A 31 -5.09 -15.37 -6.08
N LEU A 32 -5.19 -14.26 -5.33
CA LEU A 32 -5.37 -14.28 -3.89
C LEU A 32 -6.68 -14.98 -3.49
N THR A 33 -7.77 -14.68 -4.20
CA THR A 33 -9.09 -15.30 -3.97
C THR A 33 -9.04 -16.81 -4.24
N ALA A 34 -8.24 -17.25 -5.21
CA ALA A 34 -8.13 -18.67 -5.57
C ALA A 34 -7.22 -19.47 -4.64
N ARG A 35 -6.21 -18.82 -4.04
CA ARG A 35 -5.13 -19.50 -3.29
C ARG A 35 -5.32 -19.53 -1.78
N PHE A 36 -6.00 -18.55 -1.20
CA PHE A 36 -6.02 -18.35 0.26
C PHE A 36 -7.43 -18.37 0.85
N ALA A 37 -7.54 -18.88 2.08
CA ALA A 37 -8.77 -18.81 2.85
C ALA A 37 -8.92 -17.41 3.46
N CYS A 38 -9.75 -16.59 2.79
CA CYS A 38 -9.97 -15.21 3.18
C CYS A 38 -11.41 -14.77 2.92
N SER A 39 -11.91 -13.90 3.78
CA SER A 39 -13.13 -13.15 3.48
C SER A 39 -12.79 -11.98 2.55
N VAL A 40 -13.61 -11.80 1.52
CA VAL A 40 -13.41 -10.76 0.50
C VAL A 40 -14.59 -9.81 0.49
N GLU A 41 -14.32 -8.55 0.79
CA GLU A 41 -15.30 -7.47 0.76
C GLU A 41 -15.01 -6.53 -0.41
N ARG A 42 -16.06 -6.07 -1.08
CA ARG A 42 -15.97 -5.11 -2.19
C ARG A 42 -16.96 -3.98 -1.93
N GLY A 43 -16.56 -2.76 -2.24
CA GLY A 43 -17.42 -1.61 -2.02
C GLY A 43 -16.95 -0.35 -2.74
N PRO A 44 -17.77 0.72 -2.69
CA PRO A 44 -17.38 2.03 -3.19
C PRO A 44 -16.17 2.54 -2.39
N GLY A 45 -15.27 3.24 -3.07
CA GLY A 45 -14.08 3.77 -2.42
C GLY A 45 -14.44 4.89 -1.46
N GLY A 46 -13.73 4.96 -0.33
CA GLY A 46 -14.04 5.90 0.74
C GLY A 46 -12.89 6.04 1.75
N ALA A 47 -13.02 7.07 2.58
CA ALA A 47 -12.00 7.43 3.57
C ALA A 47 -11.81 6.39 4.69
N GLU A 48 -12.78 5.48 4.89
CA GLU A 48 -12.68 4.39 5.87
C GLU A 48 -11.44 3.52 5.63
N HIS A 49 -11.30 3.06 4.38
CA HIS A 49 -10.13 2.28 3.97
C HIS A 49 -8.94 3.16 3.64
N PHE A 50 -9.13 4.41 3.26
CA PHE A 50 -8.03 5.28 2.86
C PHE A 50 -8.15 6.69 3.46
N PRO A 51 -7.83 6.88 4.76
CA PRO A 51 -7.99 8.16 5.43
C PRO A 51 -6.82 9.10 5.11
N ARG A 52 -6.63 9.46 3.84
CA ARG A 52 -5.58 10.36 3.37
C ARG A 52 -6.17 11.41 2.42
N PRO A 53 -5.85 12.72 2.57
CA PRO A 53 -6.49 13.81 1.82
C PRO A 53 -6.37 13.78 0.29
N HIS A 54 -5.46 12.97 -0.26
CA HIS A 54 -5.20 12.87 -1.71
C HIS A 54 -5.40 11.45 -2.24
N VAL A 55 -6.06 10.60 -1.46
CA VAL A 55 -6.29 9.20 -1.79
C VAL A 55 -7.79 8.99 -1.94
N HIS A 56 -8.23 8.93 -3.19
CA HIS A 56 -9.65 8.84 -3.55
C HIS A 56 -9.86 7.71 -4.55
N PRO A 57 -9.82 6.45 -4.09
CA PRO A 57 -10.27 5.36 -4.92
C PRO A 57 -11.78 5.50 -5.17
N TYR A 58 -12.26 5.10 -6.35
CA TYR A 58 -13.69 4.97 -6.65
C TYR A 58 -14.27 3.63 -6.17
N ARG A 59 -13.41 2.62 -5.95
CA ARG A 59 -13.78 1.32 -5.36
C ARG A 59 -12.62 0.71 -4.56
N TYR A 60 -12.96 -0.19 -3.65
CA TYR A 60 -11.98 -1.04 -2.97
C TYR A 60 -12.32 -2.53 -3.05
N ILE A 61 -11.29 -3.34 -2.82
CA ILE A 61 -11.38 -4.77 -2.56
C ILE A 61 -10.54 -5.06 -1.33
N GLN A 62 -11.17 -5.53 -0.25
CA GLN A 62 -10.50 -5.88 0.99
C GLN A 62 -10.48 -7.39 1.15
N PHE A 63 -9.32 -7.90 1.54
CA PHE A 63 -9.09 -9.26 1.96
C PHE A 63 -8.79 -9.27 3.46
N VAL A 64 -9.53 -10.09 4.20
CA VAL A 64 -9.24 -10.39 5.61
C VAL A 64 -9.00 -11.90 5.73
N PRO A 65 -7.74 -12.31 5.97
CA PRO A 65 -7.40 -13.71 6.21
C PRO A 65 -8.09 -14.27 7.45
N ASP A 66 -8.30 -15.58 7.47
CA ASP A 66 -8.89 -16.26 8.65
C ASP A 66 -7.95 -16.23 9.87
N ALA A 67 -6.64 -16.29 9.62
CA ALA A 67 -5.62 -16.15 10.65
C ALA A 67 -5.57 -14.69 11.16
N ARG A 68 -5.86 -14.50 12.45
CA ARG A 68 -5.97 -13.16 13.08
C ARG A 68 -4.66 -12.38 13.11
N ASP A 69 -3.54 -13.06 13.00
CA ASP A 69 -2.18 -12.50 12.99
C ASP A 69 -1.57 -12.46 11.58
N ALA A 70 -2.35 -12.77 10.53
CA ALA A 70 -1.99 -12.48 9.15
C ALA A 70 -2.54 -11.10 8.73
N ALA A 71 -1.73 -10.36 7.96
CA ALA A 71 -2.07 -8.99 7.60
C ALA A 71 -3.24 -8.95 6.59
N PRO A 72 -4.30 -8.17 6.82
CA PRO A 72 -5.28 -7.89 5.77
C PRO A 72 -4.66 -7.06 4.65
N ILE A 73 -5.22 -7.17 3.45
CA ILE A 73 -4.85 -6.35 2.28
C ILE A 73 -6.08 -5.59 1.80
N VAL A 74 -5.91 -4.32 1.43
CA VAL A 74 -6.94 -3.53 0.74
C VAL A 74 -6.36 -2.93 -0.53
N PHE A 75 -6.96 -3.25 -1.67
CA PHE A 75 -6.73 -2.60 -2.94
C PHE A 75 -7.73 -1.46 -3.12
N GLY A 76 -7.26 -0.28 -3.49
CA GLY A 76 -8.07 0.86 -3.89
C GLY A 76 -7.76 1.24 -5.34
N PHE A 77 -8.80 1.34 -6.17
CA PHE A 77 -8.68 1.69 -7.59
C PHE A 77 -9.17 3.12 -7.80
N SER A 78 -8.39 3.97 -8.48
CA SER A 78 -8.78 5.37 -8.78
C SER A 78 -8.86 5.67 -10.29
N ASP A 79 -9.46 6.81 -10.63
CA ASP A 79 -9.75 7.21 -12.02
C ASP A 79 -8.50 7.62 -12.82
N PHE A 80 -7.55 8.30 -12.17
CA PHE A 80 -6.16 8.19 -12.60
C PHE A 80 -5.78 6.76 -12.23
N PRO A 81 -5.41 5.85 -13.17
CA PRO A 81 -5.34 4.40 -12.95
C PRO A 81 -4.18 3.97 -12.04
N ARG A 82 -4.21 4.54 -10.83
CA ARG A 82 -3.39 4.26 -9.67
C ARG A 82 -4.03 3.12 -8.91
N ILE A 83 -3.18 2.36 -8.25
CA ILE A 83 -3.53 1.40 -7.23
C ILE A 83 -3.03 1.91 -5.90
N PHE A 84 -3.92 1.98 -4.92
CA PHE A 84 -3.57 2.18 -3.52
C PHE A 84 -3.60 0.83 -2.83
N LEU A 85 -2.48 0.42 -2.26
CA LEU A 85 -2.38 -0.79 -1.47
C LEU A 85 -2.23 -0.43 -0.01
N ARG A 86 -3.15 -0.90 0.83
CA ARG A 86 -2.92 -1.01 2.27
C ARG A 86 -2.68 -2.45 2.64
N ALA A 87 -1.79 -2.64 3.60
CA ALA A 87 -1.55 -3.94 4.19
C ALA A 87 -1.35 -3.80 5.70
N GLY A 88 -1.76 -4.83 6.45
CA GLY A 88 -1.59 -4.84 7.89
C GLY A 88 -2.30 -3.66 8.57
N ALA A 89 -1.65 -3.10 9.59
CA ALA A 89 -2.24 -2.04 10.40
C ALA A 89 -2.09 -0.65 9.75
N TRP A 90 -0.91 -0.36 9.19
CA TRP A 90 -0.50 1.00 8.83
C TRP A 90 0.17 1.13 7.46
N ALA A 91 0.66 0.04 6.88
CA ALA A 91 1.36 0.04 5.60
C ALA A 91 0.45 0.58 4.50
N PHE A 92 1.00 1.48 3.70
CA PHE A 92 0.31 2.13 2.60
C PHE A 92 1.33 2.42 1.49
N LYS A 93 1.03 2.00 0.27
CA LYS A 93 1.81 2.34 -0.93
C LYS A 93 0.85 2.69 -2.07
N GLY A 94 1.21 3.70 -2.85
CA GLY A 94 0.51 4.07 -4.09
C GLY A 94 1.37 3.70 -5.30
N PHE A 95 0.73 3.23 -6.36
CA PHE A 95 1.36 2.83 -7.61
C PHE A 95 0.62 3.50 -8.78
N PRO A 96 1.23 4.40 -9.55
CA PRO A 96 2.47 5.13 -9.23
C PRO A 96 2.34 5.98 -7.95
N ALA A 97 3.47 6.31 -7.35
CA ALA A 97 3.53 7.17 -6.17
C ALA A 97 3.25 8.64 -6.53
N CYS A 98 3.77 9.13 -7.66
CA CYS A 98 3.58 10.50 -8.12
C CYS A 98 2.80 10.56 -9.45
N GLY A 99 3.21 9.76 -10.43
CA GLY A 99 2.55 9.64 -11.73
C GLY A 99 2.66 10.89 -12.62
N CYS A 100 3.49 11.87 -12.27
CA CYS A 100 3.82 12.99 -13.14
C CYS A 100 4.82 12.57 -14.22
N ASP A 101 4.83 13.29 -15.34
CA ASP A 101 5.71 13.00 -16.47
C ASP A 101 7.20 13.13 -16.09
N ALA A 102 7.53 13.95 -15.08
CA ALA A 102 8.90 14.18 -14.62
C ALA A 102 9.48 13.06 -13.74
N CYS A 103 8.63 12.31 -13.03
CA CYS A 103 9.08 11.18 -12.21
C CYS A 103 9.37 9.92 -13.03
N ASP A 104 8.86 9.88 -14.27
CA ASP A 104 9.00 8.79 -15.24
C ASP A 104 8.95 7.37 -14.64
N GLU A 105 7.97 7.12 -13.75
CA GLU A 105 7.79 5.82 -13.11
C GLU A 105 7.35 4.77 -14.15
N ASP A 106 8.18 3.75 -14.38
CA ASP A 106 7.90 2.72 -15.39
C ASP A 106 6.72 1.82 -14.96
N PRO A 107 5.67 1.64 -15.80
CA PRO A 107 4.52 0.81 -15.45
C PRO A 107 4.86 -0.67 -15.20
N GLU A 108 5.84 -1.26 -15.88
CA GLU A 108 6.22 -2.67 -15.68
C GLU A 108 6.93 -2.84 -14.33
N ASP A 109 7.87 -1.95 -14.02
CA ASP A 109 8.53 -1.92 -12.71
C ASP A 109 7.50 -1.74 -11.57
N LEU A 110 6.50 -0.88 -11.76
CA LEU A 110 5.42 -0.67 -10.78
C LEU A 110 4.55 -1.91 -10.58
N ILE A 111 4.32 -2.71 -11.63
CA ILE A 111 3.60 -3.99 -11.53
C ILE A 111 4.40 -4.97 -10.69
N ASP A 112 5.70 -5.11 -10.95
CA ASP A 112 6.57 -5.99 -10.18
C ASP A 112 6.66 -5.55 -8.73
N ASP A 113 6.79 -4.24 -8.49
CA ASP A 113 6.77 -3.65 -7.16
C ASP A 113 5.45 -3.88 -6.42
N LEU A 114 4.30 -3.87 -7.12
CA LEU A 114 3.00 -4.20 -6.54
C LEU A 114 2.95 -5.68 -6.15
N ARG A 115 3.38 -6.56 -7.06
CA ARG A 115 3.44 -8.02 -6.84
C ARG A 115 4.35 -8.38 -5.67
N ASP A 116 5.53 -7.78 -5.58
CA ASP A 116 6.49 -8.03 -4.51
C ASP A 116 5.94 -7.62 -3.14
N VAL A 117 5.25 -6.48 -3.04
CA VAL A 117 4.64 -6.07 -1.78
C VAL A 117 3.50 -7.01 -1.38
N VAL A 118 2.64 -7.41 -2.32
CA VAL A 118 1.56 -8.39 -2.05
C VAL A 118 2.16 -9.73 -1.62
N LEU A 119 3.19 -10.20 -2.33
CA LEU A 119 3.90 -11.44 -2.01
C LEU A 119 4.49 -11.40 -0.60
N ALA A 120 5.23 -10.33 -0.27
CA ALA A 120 5.77 -10.12 1.06
C ALA A 120 4.69 -10.16 2.15
N VAL A 121 3.51 -9.61 1.90
CA VAL A 121 2.41 -9.69 2.89
C VAL A 121 1.92 -11.13 3.06
N THR A 122 1.72 -11.85 1.96
CA THR A 122 1.20 -13.22 1.99
C THR A 122 2.22 -14.25 2.51
N GLU A 123 3.53 -13.97 2.44
CA GLU A 123 4.61 -14.90 2.79
C GLU A 123 5.37 -14.54 4.07
N ARG A 124 4.74 -13.81 5.03
CA ARG A 124 5.37 -13.41 6.31
C ARG A 124 6.50 -12.39 6.18
N GLY A 125 6.55 -11.67 5.08
CA GLY A 125 7.53 -10.63 4.80
C GLY A 125 7.21 -9.26 5.39
N LEU A 126 5.96 -8.99 5.80
CA LEU A 126 5.55 -7.69 6.35
C LEU A 126 5.76 -7.60 7.87
N ALA A 127 6.47 -6.57 8.31
CA ALA A 127 6.53 -6.17 9.71
C ALA A 127 6.30 -4.67 9.88
N GLU A 128 5.64 -4.30 10.97
CA GLU A 128 5.27 -2.93 11.28
C GLU A 128 5.52 -2.64 12.76
N GLN A 129 6.07 -1.46 13.06
CA GLN A 129 6.35 -1.07 14.43
C GLN A 129 6.18 0.43 14.64
N ILE A 130 5.66 0.82 15.81
CA ILE A 130 5.81 2.18 16.33
C ILE A 130 6.83 2.15 17.47
N SER A 131 7.97 2.78 17.26
CA SER A 131 9.05 2.88 18.24
C SER A 131 9.11 4.27 18.87
N GLY A 132 9.75 4.39 20.04
CA GLY A 132 9.97 5.66 20.73
C GLY A 132 8.77 6.16 21.57
N ARG A 133 9.07 6.79 22.71
CA ARG A 133 8.07 7.28 23.68
C ARG A 133 7.81 8.78 23.57
N LEU A 134 8.88 9.59 23.50
CA LEU A 134 8.81 11.06 23.38
C LEU A 134 8.82 11.53 21.93
N ARG A 135 9.58 10.84 21.07
CA ARG A 135 9.59 11.02 19.61
C ARG A 135 9.23 9.68 19.00
N SER A 136 7.98 9.53 18.58
CA SER A 136 7.49 8.27 18.02
C SER A 136 7.88 8.16 16.54
N TRP A 137 8.22 6.97 16.10
CA TRP A 137 8.52 6.66 14.71
C TRP A 137 7.67 5.48 14.27
N ARG A 138 7.00 5.60 13.13
CA ARG A 138 6.41 4.47 12.42
C ARG A 138 7.49 3.87 11.52
N SER A 139 7.63 2.57 11.54
CA SER A 139 8.43 1.83 10.57
C SER A 139 7.64 0.68 9.98
N THR A 140 7.80 0.47 8.68
CA THR A 140 7.25 -0.67 7.95
C THR A 140 8.37 -1.29 7.14
N THR A 141 8.50 -2.60 7.19
CA THR A 141 9.42 -3.39 6.36
C THR A 141 8.65 -4.44 5.61
N TRP A 142 9.02 -4.69 4.37
CA TRP A 142 8.54 -5.81 3.59
C TRP A 142 9.73 -6.51 2.95
N THR A 143 9.69 -7.84 2.89
CA THR A 143 10.77 -8.66 2.36
C THR A 143 10.19 -9.82 1.58
N THR A 144 10.70 -10.06 0.38
CA THR A 144 10.50 -11.28 -0.41
C THR A 144 11.81 -12.05 -0.49
N ALA A 145 11.84 -13.17 -1.22
CA ALA A 145 13.07 -13.92 -1.46
C ALA A 145 14.14 -13.10 -2.22
N THR A 146 13.74 -12.10 -3.01
CA THR A 146 14.60 -11.38 -3.96
C THR A 146 14.68 -9.88 -3.70
N ARG A 147 13.67 -9.28 -3.04
CA ARG A 147 13.61 -7.84 -2.78
C ARG A 147 13.25 -7.55 -1.33
N MET A 148 13.62 -6.36 -0.87
CA MET A 148 13.16 -5.83 0.41
C MET A 148 12.98 -4.33 0.32
N GLY A 149 12.10 -3.79 1.16
CA GLY A 149 11.92 -2.37 1.31
C GLY A 149 11.62 -2.01 2.75
N SER A 150 12.00 -0.79 3.13
CA SER A 150 11.68 -0.25 4.45
C SER A 150 11.26 1.21 4.33
N SER A 151 10.39 1.63 5.23
CA SER A 151 10.04 3.03 5.42
C SER A 151 10.09 3.36 6.89
N ARG A 152 10.48 4.60 7.20
CA ARG A 152 10.53 5.13 8.56
C ARG A 152 10.09 6.58 8.56
N GLU A 153 9.10 6.90 9.37
CA GLU A 153 8.48 8.21 9.41
C GLU A 153 8.31 8.69 10.85
N ALA A 154 8.65 9.95 11.11
CA ALA A 154 8.42 10.57 12.41
C ALA A 154 6.92 10.82 12.60
N LEU A 155 6.39 10.49 13.78
CA LEU A 155 5.00 10.71 14.12
C LEU A 155 4.88 11.85 15.14
N ALA A 156 3.87 12.71 14.91
CA ALA A 156 3.36 13.58 15.97
C ALA A 156 2.79 12.73 17.12
N GLY A 157 2.84 13.26 18.35
CA GLY A 157 2.53 12.49 19.55
C GLY A 157 1.07 12.06 19.66
N ASP A 158 0.15 12.86 19.14
CA ASP A 158 -1.27 12.56 18.99
C ASP A 158 -1.52 11.47 17.93
N VAL A 159 -0.92 11.59 16.75
CA VAL A 159 -1.00 10.56 15.69
C VAL A 159 -0.47 9.22 16.20
N ALA A 160 0.66 9.22 16.91
CA ALA A 160 1.23 8.01 17.48
C ALA A 160 0.38 7.40 18.61
N ARG A 161 -0.43 8.21 19.30
CA ARG A 161 -1.40 7.72 20.30
C ARG A 161 -2.61 7.10 19.62
N GLU A 162 -3.15 7.77 18.60
CA GLU A 162 -4.27 7.27 17.80
C GLU A 162 -3.93 5.92 17.17
N LEU A 163 -2.78 5.81 16.48
CA LEU A 163 -2.37 4.56 15.83
C LEU A 163 -2.22 3.40 16.82
N ARG A 164 -1.74 3.67 18.04
CA ARG A 164 -1.63 2.65 19.12
C ARG A 164 -2.98 2.25 19.72
N SER A 165 -4.00 3.09 19.60
CA SER A 165 -5.37 2.76 20.05
C SER A 165 -6.21 2.04 19.01
N ARG A 166 -5.72 1.89 17.77
CA ARG A 166 -6.47 1.20 16.72
C ARG A 166 -6.66 -0.28 17.06
N PRO A 167 -7.80 -0.89 16.69
CA PRO A 167 -8.10 -2.27 17.03
C PRO A 167 -7.15 -3.26 16.33
N LEU A 168 -6.74 -2.97 15.10
CA LEU A 168 -5.74 -3.76 14.38
C LEU A 168 -4.33 -3.26 14.74
N GLN A 169 -3.57 -4.10 15.45
CA GLN A 169 -2.17 -3.87 15.78
C GLN A 169 -1.31 -4.97 15.16
N PRO A 170 -0.09 -4.66 14.69
CA PRO A 170 0.81 -5.67 14.17
C PRO A 170 1.28 -6.61 15.30
N PRO A 171 1.49 -7.91 15.02
CA PRO A 171 2.11 -8.81 15.96
C PRO A 171 3.57 -8.40 16.24
N ALA A 172 4.06 -8.71 17.44
CA ALA A 172 5.41 -8.33 17.86
C ALA A 172 6.51 -8.90 16.95
N ASP A 173 6.29 -10.10 16.41
CA ASP A 173 7.23 -10.83 15.54
C ASP A 173 6.90 -10.68 14.04
N GLY A 174 6.10 -9.67 13.67
CA GLY A 174 5.61 -9.45 12.31
C GLY A 174 4.35 -10.24 11.97
N TRP A 175 3.76 -9.95 10.81
CA TRP A 175 2.55 -10.61 10.35
C TRP A 175 2.85 -12.05 9.89
N GLN A 176 1.95 -12.99 10.22
CA GLN A 176 2.03 -14.37 9.77
C GLN A 176 1.68 -14.52 8.28
N PRO A 177 2.15 -15.59 7.61
CA PRO A 177 1.77 -15.84 6.23
C PRO A 177 0.27 -16.15 6.13
N TRP A 178 -0.29 -15.95 4.93
CA TRP A 178 -1.66 -16.35 4.63
C TRP A 178 -1.73 -17.87 4.44
N THR A 179 -2.89 -18.46 4.76
CA THR A 179 -3.15 -19.91 4.69
C THR A 179 -4.33 -20.24 3.79
#